data_AF-A0A2G4FQL4-F1
#
_entry.id   AF-A0A2G4FQL4-F1
#
_cell.length_a   1.000
_cell.length_b   1.000
_cell.length_c   1.000
_cell.angle_alpha   90.00
_cell.angle_beta   90.00
_cell.angle_gamma   90.00
#
_symmetry.space_group_name_H-M   'P 1'
#
loop_
_entity.id
_entity.type
_entity.pdbx_description
1 polymer ?
#
loop_
_entity_poly.entity_id
_entity_poly.type
_entity_poly.pdbx_seq_one_letter_code
_entity_poly.pdbx_strand_id
1 'polypeptide(L)' 'MSQEPTGASQAQSLQQQRMREFLQMLPLTTEIAGLPPSAQGSYFSEGQMENRAIAMKAAFKIAKQLMKDVAG' A
#
# COMPACT_ATOMS: atom_id res chain seq x y z
N MET A 1 -0.69 -1.49 41.96
CA MET A 1 -1.46 -1.55 40.69
C MET A 1 -0.78 -0.67 39.66
N SER A 2 0.13 -1.22 38.84
CA SER A 2 0.72 -0.54 37.67
C SER A 2 1.08 -1.61 36.65
N GLN A 3 0.14 -1.98 35.79
CA GLN A 3 0.06 -1.63 34.36
C GLN A 3 0.95 -2.50 33.47
N GLU A 4 0.31 -3.44 32.77
CA GLU A 4 0.81 -3.99 31.50
C GLU A 4 -0.25 -3.80 30.41
N PRO A 5 0.00 -2.89 29.45
CA PRO A 5 -0.54 -3.01 28.10
C PRO A 5 0.58 -2.82 27.07
N THR A 6 1.66 -3.60 27.16
CA THR A 6 2.84 -3.40 26.30
C THR A 6 2.66 -3.98 24.89
N GLY A 7 1.96 -5.12 24.75
CA GLY A 7 1.80 -5.81 23.46
C GLY A 7 0.86 -5.13 22.47
N ALA A 8 -0.29 -4.63 22.93
CA ALA A 8 -1.27 -3.96 22.07
C ALA A 8 -0.73 -2.64 21.50
N SER A 9 -0.05 -1.86 22.35
CA SER A 9 0.54 -0.57 21.99
C SER A 9 1.63 -0.70 20.93
N GLN A 10 2.45 -1.76 21.00
CA GLN A 10 3.51 -2.05 20.03
C GLN A 10 2.95 -2.56 18.69
N ALA A 11 1.89 -3.36 18.71
CA ALA A 11 1.21 -3.79 17.49
C ALA A 11 0.58 -2.61 16.73
N GLN A 12 -0.02 -1.66 17.47
CA GLN A 12 -0.58 -0.44 16.89
C GLN A 12 0.50 0.46 16.26
N SER A 13 1.68 0.59 16.88
CA SER A 13 2.76 1.40 16.32
C SER A 13 3.34 0.80 15.03
N LEU A 14 3.51 -0.52 14.97
CA LEU A 14 3.95 -1.24 13.77
C LEU A 14 2.94 -1.12 12.62
N GLN A 15 1.64 -1.19 12.93
CA GLN A 15 0.59 -1.00 11.93
C GLN A 15 0.63 0.42 11.33
N GLN A 16 0.79 1.45 12.18
CA GLN A 16 0.94 2.83 11.72
C GLN A 16 2.20 3.04 10.88
N GLN A 17 3.31 2.40 11.25
CA GLN A 17 4.55 2.46 10.46
C GLN A 17 4.34 1.86 9.08
N ARG A 18 3.79 0.64 8.98
CA ARG A 18 3.49 0.00 7.69
C ARG A 18 2.54 0.81 6.83
N MET A 19 1.55 1.47 7.45
CA MET A 19 0.63 2.36 6.74
C MET A 19 1.37 3.57 6.16
N ARG A 20 2.26 4.21 6.93
CA ARG A 20 3.08 5.33 6.45
C ARG A 20 3.99 4.91 5.30
N GLU A 21 4.68 3.78 5.41
CA GLU A 21 5.52 3.23 4.35
C GLU A 21 4.71 2.97 3.08
N PHE A 22 3.51 2.40 3.20
CA PHE A 22 2.61 2.18 2.07
C PHE A 22 2.24 3.51 1.38
N LEU A 23 1.81 4.52 2.15
CA LEU A 23 1.43 5.83 1.62
C LEU A 23 2.59 6.52 0.91
N GLN A 24 3.81 6.45 1.47
CA GLN A 24 5.01 7.01 0.85
C GLN A 24 5.37 6.32 -0.48
N MET A 25 5.05 5.03 -0.59
CA MET A 25 5.33 4.22 -1.78
C MET A 25 4.24 4.30 -2.86
N LEU A 26 3.10 4.93 -2.57
CA LEU A 26 1.98 5.00 -3.51
C LEU A 26 2.37 5.57 -4.89
N PRO A 27 3.10 6.70 -5.00
CA PRO A 27 3.43 7.26 -6.32
C PRO A 27 4.21 6.29 -7.21
N LEU A 28 5.28 5.69 -6.69
CA LEU A 28 6.04 4.68 -7.44
C LEU A 28 5.18 3.44 -7.77
N THR A 29 4.34 3.04 -6.82
CA THR A 29 3.46 1.87 -6.98
C THR A 29 2.39 2.12 -8.04
N THR A 30 1.84 3.33 -8.16
CA THR A 30 0.87 3.69 -9.21
C THR A 30 1.52 3.74 -10.58
N GLU A 31 2.73 4.29 -10.68
CA GLU A 31 3.49 4.32 -11.95
C GLU A 31 3.81 2.91 -12.44
N ILE A 32 4.29 2.01 -11.57
CA ILE A 32 4.57 0.62 -11.94
C ILE A 32 3.29 -0.13 -12.34
N ALA A 33 2.17 0.15 -11.68
CA ALA A 33 0.90 -0.52 -11.98
C ALA A 33 0.34 -0.14 -13.36
N GLY A 34 0.70 1.03 -13.91
CA GLY A 34 0.29 1.47 -15.24
C GLY A 34 -1.23 1.56 -15.44
N LEU A 35 -2.00 1.70 -14.36
CA LEU A 35 -3.46 1.68 -14.44
C LEU A 35 -3.98 3.00 -15.04
N PRO A 36 -4.89 2.95 -16.03
CA PRO A 36 -5.44 4.17 -16.59
C PRO A 36 -6.25 4.94 -15.53
N PRO A 37 -6.26 6.29 -15.56
CA PRO A 37 -7.13 7.08 -14.71
C PRO A 37 -8.60 6.79 -15.04
N SER A 38 -9.48 7.01 -14.07
CA SER A 38 -10.92 6.95 -14.31
C SER A 38 -11.34 8.05 -15.28
N ALA A 39 -12.14 7.72 -16.28
CA ALA A 39 -12.80 8.73 -17.11
C ALA A 39 -13.75 9.58 -16.25
N GLN A 40 -13.84 10.87 -16.55
CA GLN A 40 -14.74 11.78 -15.82
C GLN A 40 -16.19 11.27 -15.89
N GLY A 41 -16.87 11.29 -14.75
CA GLY A 41 -18.25 10.81 -14.62
C GLY A 41 -18.44 9.29 -14.73
N SER A 42 -17.36 8.51 -14.85
CA SER A 42 -17.43 7.04 -14.91
C SER A 42 -17.13 6.41 -13.55
N TYR A 43 -17.95 5.43 -13.18
CA TYR A 43 -17.73 4.60 -12.00
C TYR A 43 -17.21 3.23 -12.42
N PHE A 44 -16.33 2.66 -11.59
CA PHE A 44 -15.93 1.27 -11.77
C PHE A 44 -16.98 0.35 -11.16
N SER A 45 -17.24 -0.77 -11.84
CA SER A 45 -17.92 -1.91 -11.21
C SER A 45 -17.02 -2.56 -10.14
N GLU A 46 -17.60 -3.40 -9.29
CA GLU A 46 -16.85 -4.16 -8.29
C GLU A 46 -15.69 -4.94 -8.90
N GLY A 47 -15.94 -5.73 -9.95
CA GLY A 47 -14.89 -6.49 -10.62
C GLY A 47 -13.80 -5.61 -11.27
N GLN A 48 -14.15 -4.42 -11.76
CA GLN A 48 -13.14 -3.47 -12.25
C GLN A 48 -12.27 -2.93 -11.11
N MET A 49 -12.85 -2.63 -9.95
CA MET A 49 -12.11 -2.20 -8.77
C MET A 49 -11.20 -3.32 -8.23
N GLU A 50 -11.69 -4.55 -8.19
CA GLU A 50 -10.91 -5.72 -7.78
C GLU A 50 -9.70 -5.97 -8.68
N ASN A 51 -9.91 -5.94 -10.01
CA ASN A 51 -8.83 -6.10 -10.98
C ASN A 51 -7.74 -5.03 -10.79
N ARG A 52 -8.15 -3.78 -10.54
CA ARG A 52 -7.22 -2.68 -10.24
C ARG A 52 -6.48 -2.92 -8.93
N ALA A 53 -7.15 -3.40 -7.88
CA ALA A 53 -6.53 -3.73 -6.60
C ALA A 53 -5.51 -4.87 -6.72
N ILE A 54 -5.77 -5.88 -7.55
CA ILE A 54 -4.82 -6.97 -7.84
C ILE A 54 -3.56 -6.42 -8.51
N ALA A 55 -3.71 -5.57 -9.52
CA ALA A 55 -2.59 -4.91 -10.19
C ALA A 55 -1.77 -4.05 -9.21
N MET A 56 -2.45 -3.26 -8.36
CA MET A 56 -1.79 -2.45 -7.33
C MET A 56 -0.99 -3.30 -6.33
N LYS A 57 -1.53 -4.44 -5.89
CA LYS A 57 -0.82 -5.37 -4.98
C LYS A 57 0.44 -5.94 -5.62
N ALA A 58 0.39 -6.32 -6.90
CA ALA A 58 1.55 -6.80 -7.63
C ALA A 58 2.61 -5.70 -7.80
N ALA A 59 2.19 -4.51 -8.20
CA ALA A 59 3.07 -3.35 -8.34
C ALA A 59 3.75 -2.96 -7.02
N PHE A 60 3.03 -3.00 -5.89
CA PHE A 60 3.60 -2.69 -4.59
C PHE A 60 4.72 -3.66 -4.20
N LYS A 61 4.57 -4.96 -4.51
CA LYS A 61 5.62 -5.95 -4.26
C LYS A 61 6.88 -5.62 -5.06
N ILE A 62 6.72 -5.26 -6.34
CA ILE A 62 7.82 -4.86 -7.22
C ILE A 62 8.47 -3.57 -6.69
N ALA A 63 7.69 -2.56 -6.33
CA ALA A 63 8.18 -1.30 -5.78
C ALA A 63 9.01 -1.51 -4.50
N LYS A 64 8.55 -2.38 -3.60
CA LYS A 64 9.30 -2.76 -2.38
C LYS A 64 10.60 -3.49 -2.71
N GLN A 65 10.62 -4.33 -3.74
CA GLN A 65 11.84 -5.00 -4.16
C GLN A 65 12.84 -3.97 -4.71
N LEU A 66 12.40 -3.09 -5.61
CA LEU A 66 13.22 -2.01 -6.15
C LEU A 66 13.80 -1.11 -5.04
N MET A 67 13.00 -0.73 -4.05
CA MET A 67 13.49 0.05 -2.90
C MET A 67 14.62 -0.67 -2.17
N LYS A 68 14.51 -1.98 -1.95
CA LYS A 68 15.57 -2.78 -1.32
C LYS A 68 16.82 -2.84 -2.20
N ASP A 69 16.64 -2.97 -3.52
CA ASP A 69 17.75 -3.05 -4.47
C ASP A 69 18.52 -1.70 -4.56
N VAL A 70 17.83 -0.56 -4.38
CA VAL A 70 18.44 0.78 -4.42
C VAL A 70 19.01 1.22 -3.07
N ALA A 71 18.36 0.83 -1.96
CA ALA A 71 18.81 1.17 -0.61
C ALA A 71 19.88 0.21 -0.05
N GLY A 72 20.29 -0.79 -0.86
CA GLY A 72 21.38 -1.72 -0.56
C GLY A 72 22.73 -1.03 -0.50
#